data_AF-A0A1B8SXV9-F1
#
_entry.id   AF-A0A1B8SXV9-F1
#
_cell.length_a   1.000
_cell.length_b   1.000
_cell.length_c   1.000
_cell.angle_alpha   90.00
_cell.angle_beta   90.00
_cell.angle_gamma   90.00
#
_symmetry.space_group_name_H-M   'P 1'
#
loop_
_entity.id
_entity.type
_entity.pdbx_description
1 polymer ?
#
loop_
_entity_poly.entity_id
_entity_poly.type
_entity_poly.pdbx_seq_one_letter_code
_entity_poly.pdbx_strand_id
1 'polypeptide(L)'
;MKKLNINKKDTHPNQKLVNSYKVILAAIFLMSISTANAAISLDRTRAIINGNEKSISLNISNENKTLPYLAQGWIENAQGEKINDPFTVLPPVQRVEPGDKSQIRIQPLASIEKLPQDIESVYYFNLREIPPRSDKANTLQLALQTRIKLFYRPTPIIPTKNDIDNPWQEKLVLKQQGGKYIAFNPTPYYITIIDAAKKIKGDTVKGFEPIMIAPKNSQPLGVDVATLGNTPVLTYINDYGGRPNLSFNCQANECKVSPSNK
;
A
#
# COMPACT_ATOMS: atom_id res chain seq x y z
N MET A 1 66.71 53.56 4.95
CA MET A 1 67.06 52.11 4.95
C MET A 1 66.60 51.47 6.26
N LYS A 2 66.20 50.19 6.20
CA LYS A 2 65.64 49.28 7.24
C LYS A 2 64.13 49.38 7.54
N LYS A 3 63.34 48.66 6.72
CA LYS A 3 62.05 48.09 7.15
C LYS A 3 62.33 46.80 7.92
N LEU A 4 61.82 46.68 9.14
CA LEU A 4 61.79 45.45 9.93
C LEU A 4 60.83 44.43 9.29
N ASN A 5 61.33 43.22 9.09
CA ASN A 5 60.55 42.09 8.57
C ASN A 5 60.04 41.27 9.77
N ILE A 6 58.74 41.35 10.06
CA ILE A 6 58.08 40.54 11.10
C ILE A 6 57.55 39.27 10.42
N ASN A 7 58.18 38.14 10.71
CA ASN A 7 57.79 36.83 10.19
C ASN A 7 56.51 36.36 10.90
N LYS A 8 55.37 36.43 10.22
CA LYS A 8 54.09 35.89 10.71
C LYS A 8 54.12 34.37 10.50
N LYS A 9 54.21 33.60 11.59
CA LYS A 9 54.15 32.14 11.56
C LYS A 9 52.71 31.75 11.26
N ASP A 10 52.43 31.33 10.01
CA ASP A 10 51.13 30.82 9.60
C ASP A 10 50.88 29.45 10.25
N THR A 11 50.08 29.43 11.31
CA THR A 11 49.53 28.20 11.91
C THR A 11 48.34 27.74 11.08
N HIS A 12 48.59 26.97 10.02
CA HIS A 12 47.52 26.25 9.31
C HIS A 12 46.91 25.18 10.23
N PRO A 13 45.58 25.18 10.46
CA PRO A 13 44.93 24.11 11.22
C PRO A 13 45.10 22.78 10.48
N ASN A 14 45.51 21.76 11.22
CA ASN A 14 45.89 20.45 10.70
C ASN A 14 44.70 19.82 9.93
N GLN A 15 44.79 19.77 8.61
CA GLN A 15 43.69 19.42 7.69
C GLN A 15 43.13 18.00 7.95
N LYS A 16 43.96 17.11 8.52
CA LYS A 16 43.54 15.79 9.01
C LYS A 16 42.56 15.87 10.18
N LEU A 17 42.79 16.78 11.14
CA LEU A 17 41.91 17.02 12.27
C LEU A 17 40.53 17.51 11.79
N VAL A 18 40.50 18.45 10.85
CA VAL A 18 39.26 19.03 10.31
C VAL A 18 38.43 17.97 9.56
N ASN A 19 39.08 17.07 8.82
CA ASN A 19 38.40 15.95 8.17
C ASN A 19 37.86 14.92 9.18
N SER A 20 38.59 14.65 10.27
CA SER A 20 38.10 13.78 11.35
C SER A 20 36.84 14.35 12.04
N TYR A 21 36.79 15.66 12.30
CA TYR A 21 35.60 16.30 12.87
C TYR A 21 34.39 16.26 11.94
N LYS A 22 34.59 16.42 10.62
CA LYS A 22 33.50 16.30 9.63
C LYS A 22 32.94 14.89 9.54
N VAL A 23 33.79 13.87 9.63
CA VAL A 23 33.35 12.45 9.65
C VAL A 23 32.56 12.14 10.93
N ILE A 24 32.99 12.67 12.08
CA ILE A 24 32.27 12.49 13.35
C ILE A 24 30.91 13.20 13.33
N LEU A 25 30.83 14.44 12.84
CA LEU A 25 29.56 15.16 12.70
C LEU A 25 28.58 14.47 11.73
N ALA A 26 29.08 13.90 10.62
CA ALA A 26 28.26 13.13 9.70
C ALA A 26 27.75 11.82 10.32
N ALA A 27 28.59 11.12 11.12
CA ALA A 27 28.21 9.90 11.83
C ALA A 27 27.14 10.15 12.91
N ILE A 28 27.22 11.27 13.63
CA ILE A 28 26.20 11.67 14.62
C ILE A 28 24.86 12.00 13.93
N PHE A 29 24.89 12.63 12.76
CA PHE A 29 23.68 12.94 11.99
C PHE A 29 22.97 11.69 11.46
N LEU A 30 23.74 10.65 11.08
CA LEU A 30 23.19 9.36 10.62
C LEU A 30 22.53 8.53 11.74
N MET A 31 22.87 8.73 13.01
CA MET A 31 22.24 8.03 14.15
C MET A 31 20.89 8.63 14.58
N SER A 32 20.46 9.74 13.97
CA SER A 32 19.25 10.48 14.40
C SER A 32 17.97 10.07 13.66
N ILE A 33 18.00 8.99 12.86
CA ILE A 33 16.80 8.52 12.15
C ILE A 33 15.95 7.72 13.14
N SER A 34 15.09 8.40 13.90
CA SER A 34 14.04 7.74 14.66
C SER A 34 13.05 7.13 13.68
N THR A 35 13.06 5.81 13.53
CA THR A 35 12.02 5.09 12.81
C THR A 35 10.72 5.19 13.62
N ALA A 36 9.71 5.83 13.04
CA ALA A 36 8.37 5.78 13.59
C ALA A 36 7.82 4.36 13.34
N ASN A 37 7.86 3.52 14.38
CA ASN A 37 7.23 2.21 14.34
C ASN A 37 5.80 2.32 14.85
N ALA A 38 4.83 1.81 14.09
CA ALA A 38 3.47 1.65 14.59
C ALA A 38 3.48 0.76 15.83
N ALA A 39 2.75 1.15 16.87
CA ALA A 39 2.60 0.30 18.03
C ALA A 39 1.64 -0.84 17.67
N ILE A 40 0.50 -0.58 17.04
CA ILE A 40 -0.40 -1.63 16.56
C ILE A 40 -0.15 -1.92 15.07
N SER A 41 0.34 -3.11 14.77
CA SER A 41 0.52 -3.63 13.41
C SER A 41 -0.64 -4.53 12.99
N LEU A 42 -0.86 -4.66 11.67
CA LEU A 42 -1.88 -5.50 11.05
C LEU A 42 -1.20 -6.56 10.16
N ASP A 43 -1.73 -7.79 10.15
CA ASP A 43 -1.10 -8.93 9.46
C ASP A 43 -1.15 -8.91 7.93
N ARG A 44 -1.91 -7.98 7.32
CA ARG A 44 -2.09 -7.88 5.87
C ARG A 44 -2.42 -6.47 5.40
N THR A 45 -2.18 -6.23 4.12
CA THR A 45 -2.40 -4.92 3.45
C THR A 45 -3.74 -4.84 2.70
N ARG A 46 -4.47 -5.95 2.62
CA ARG A 46 -5.83 -6.05 2.07
C ARG A 46 -6.54 -7.25 2.68
N ALA A 47 -7.85 -7.18 2.78
CA ALA A 47 -8.69 -8.25 3.29
C ALA A 47 -9.71 -8.65 2.22
N ILE A 48 -10.05 -9.94 2.19
CA ILE A 48 -11.06 -10.51 1.31
C ILE A 48 -11.98 -11.33 2.19
N ILE A 49 -13.27 -11.11 2.06
CA ILE A 49 -14.30 -11.92 2.70
C ILE A 49 -15.10 -12.62 1.62
N ASN A 50 -15.01 -13.95 1.59
CA ASN A 50 -15.74 -14.75 0.62
C ASN A 50 -17.21 -14.87 1.05
N GLY A 51 -18.12 -14.92 0.08
CA GLY A 51 -19.57 -14.94 0.32
C GLY A 51 -20.07 -16.18 1.07
N ASN A 52 -19.28 -17.25 1.12
CA ASN A 52 -19.56 -18.47 1.88
C ASN A 52 -18.97 -18.45 3.30
N GLU A 53 -18.26 -17.40 3.69
CA GLU A 53 -17.65 -17.25 5.01
C GLU A 53 -18.53 -16.41 5.93
N LYS A 54 -18.78 -16.89 7.15
CA LYS A 54 -19.53 -16.14 8.18
C LYS A 54 -18.72 -15.01 8.81
N SER A 55 -17.40 -15.06 8.69
CA SER A 55 -16.50 -14.05 9.21
C SER A 55 -15.09 -14.27 8.70
N ILE A 56 -14.30 -13.20 8.67
CA ILE A 56 -12.84 -13.28 8.60
C ILE A 56 -12.21 -12.72 9.85
N SER A 57 -10.98 -13.12 10.09
CA SER A 57 -10.18 -12.69 11.23
C SER A 57 -8.90 -12.01 10.75
N LEU A 58 -8.65 -10.81 11.28
CA LEU A 58 -7.45 -10.04 11.05
C LEU A 58 -6.61 -10.04 12.33
N ASN A 59 -5.35 -10.47 12.23
CA ASN A 59 -4.47 -10.48 13.40
C ASN A 59 -3.80 -9.12 13.55
N ILE A 60 -3.74 -8.66 14.80
CA ILE A 60 -3.05 -7.43 15.19
C ILE A 60 -1.98 -7.75 16.23
N SER A 61 -0.94 -6.94 16.28
CA SER A 61 0.18 -7.12 17.20
C SER A 61 0.60 -5.78 17.77
N ASN A 62 0.80 -5.72 19.08
CA ASN A 62 1.44 -4.58 19.72
C ASN A 62 2.96 -4.72 19.65
N GLU A 63 3.58 -4.02 18.71
CA GLU A 63 5.02 -3.98 18.54
C GLU A 63 5.73 -3.16 19.63
N ASN A 64 4.99 -2.34 20.39
CA ASN A 64 5.52 -1.69 21.58
C ASN A 64 5.70 -2.72 22.71
N LYS A 65 6.94 -2.90 23.17
CA LYS A 65 7.29 -3.89 24.21
C LYS A 65 7.17 -3.38 25.64
N THR A 66 6.81 -2.11 25.83
CA THR A 66 6.76 -1.49 27.17
C THR A 66 5.40 -0.88 27.50
N LEU A 67 4.63 -0.43 26.51
CA LEU A 67 3.37 0.27 26.73
C LEU A 67 2.18 -0.47 26.10
N PRO A 68 1.03 -0.51 26.80
CA PRO A 68 -0.21 -1.03 26.27
C PRO A 68 -0.84 -0.01 25.32
N TYR A 69 -1.58 -0.49 24.32
CA TYR A 69 -2.30 0.35 23.36
C TYR A 69 -3.74 -0.12 23.22
N LEU A 70 -4.66 0.80 22.89
CA LEU A 70 -5.96 0.39 22.38
C LEU A 70 -5.89 0.28 20.85
N ALA A 71 -6.54 -0.74 20.30
CA ALA A 71 -6.76 -0.94 18.88
C ALA A 71 -8.25 -0.74 18.59
N GLN A 72 -8.58 0.24 17.75
CA GLN A 72 -9.94 0.55 17.33
C GLN A 72 -10.14 0.17 15.86
N GLY A 73 -11.13 -0.68 15.59
CA GLY A 73 -11.47 -1.16 14.24
C GLY A 73 -12.84 -0.66 13.76
N TRP A 74 -12.94 -0.28 12.48
CA TRP A 74 -14.23 0.02 11.82
C TRP A 74 -14.17 -0.20 10.30
N ILE A 75 -15.35 -0.23 9.66
CA ILE A 75 -15.50 -0.29 8.21
C ILE A 75 -15.94 1.07 7.65
N GLU A 76 -15.42 1.40 6.48
CA GLU A 76 -15.90 2.49 5.63
C GLU A 76 -16.38 1.96 4.28
N ASN A 77 -17.34 2.66 3.69
CA ASN A 77 -17.72 2.45 2.28
C ASN A 77 -16.67 3.06 1.33
N ALA A 78 -16.93 2.94 0.02
CA ALA A 78 -16.03 3.47 -1.01
C ALA A 78 -15.84 5.01 -0.94
N GLN A 79 -16.81 5.73 -0.38
CA GLN A 79 -16.81 7.18 -0.20
C GLN A 79 -16.03 7.61 1.06
N GLY A 80 -15.54 6.67 1.87
CA GLY A 80 -14.82 6.95 3.11
C GLY A 80 -15.74 7.23 4.30
N GLU A 81 -17.04 6.94 4.17
CA GLU A 81 -18.00 7.12 5.26
C GLU A 81 -17.97 5.89 6.16
N LYS A 82 -17.89 6.10 7.48
CA LYS A 82 -17.96 5.01 8.45
C LYS A 82 -19.35 4.38 8.42
N ILE A 83 -19.41 3.07 8.27
CA ILE A 83 -20.66 2.28 8.19
C ILE A 83 -20.65 1.15 9.23
N ASN A 84 -21.84 0.66 9.56
CA ASN A 84 -22.03 -0.52 10.40
C ASN A 84 -22.86 -1.62 9.70
N ASP A 85 -23.08 -1.47 8.39
CA ASP A 85 -23.84 -2.35 7.50
C ASP A 85 -23.20 -2.28 6.09
N PRO A 86 -23.00 -3.38 5.35
CA PRO A 86 -23.40 -4.75 5.65
C PRO A 86 -22.37 -5.54 6.46
N PHE A 87 -21.40 -4.88 7.10
CA PHE A 87 -20.37 -5.52 7.91
C PHE A 87 -20.31 -4.95 9.32
N THR A 88 -19.94 -5.79 10.27
CA THR A 88 -19.62 -5.38 11.64
C THR A 88 -18.20 -5.82 12.03
N VAL A 89 -17.57 -5.06 12.94
CA VAL A 89 -16.22 -5.29 13.45
C VAL A 89 -16.29 -5.61 14.93
N LEU A 90 -15.68 -6.73 15.32
CA LEU A 90 -15.75 -7.25 16.69
C LEU A 90 -14.35 -7.68 17.21
N PRO A 91 -13.92 -7.17 18.37
CA PRO A 91 -14.46 -6.02 19.07
C PRO A 91 -14.15 -4.70 18.32
N PRO A 92 -14.99 -3.65 18.46
CA PRO A 92 -14.72 -2.36 17.82
C PRO A 92 -13.56 -1.61 18.47
N VAL A 93 -13.28 -1.87 19.76
CA VAL A 93 -12.10 -1.38 20.48
C VAL A 93 -11.63 -2.49 21.42
N GLN A 94 -10.32 -2.71 21.50
CA GLN A 94 -9.71 -3.62 22.46
C GLN A 94 -8.37 -3.10 22.95
N ARG A 95 -8.00 -3.49 24.17
CA ARG A 95 -6.67 -3.23 24.73
C ARG A 95 -5.73 -4.37 24.34
N VAL A 96 -4.53 -4.03 23.89
CA VAL A 96 -3.46 -4.98 23.57
C VAL A 96 -2.27 -4.64 24.45
N GLU A 97 -1.85 -5.59 25.29
CA GLU A 97 -0.73 -5.43 26.21
C GLU A 97 0.61 -5.34 25.47
N PRO A 98 1.70 -4.90 26.13
CA PRO A 98 2.99 -4.74 25.48
C PRO A 98 3.50 -6.05 24.87
N GLY A 99 3.83 -6.04 23.58
CA GLY A 99 4.31 -7.22 22.87
C GLY A 99 3.26 -8.26 22.49
N ASP A 100 2.02 -8.10 22.93
CA ASP A 100 0.96 -9.09 22.73
C ASP A 100 0.34 -9.04 21.33
N LYS A 101 -0.29 -10.16 20.97
CA LYS A 101 -1.08 -10.31 19.75
C LYS A 101 -2.55 -10.46 20.09
N SER A 102 -3.41 -9.94 19.22
CA SER A 102 -4.85 -10.14 19.31
C SER A 102 -5.46 -10.27 17.92
N GLN A 103 -6.78 -10.36 17.86
CA GLN A 103 -7.53 -10.54 16.63
C GLN A 103 -8.76 -9.62 16.60
N ILE A 104 -9.06 -9.11 15.40
CA ILE A 104 -10.28 -8.40 15.07
C ILE A 104 -11.05 -9.25 14.07
N ARG A 105 -12.34 -9.49 14.34
CA ARG A 105 -13.22 -10.24 13.45
C ARG A 105 -14.10 -9.28 12.65
N ILE A 106 -14.22 -9.52 11.35
CA ILE A 106 -15.16 -8.84 10.46
C ILE A 106 -16.24 -9.85 10.09
N GLN A 107 -17.50 -9.52 10.35
CA GLN A 107 -18.64 -10.40 10.08
C GLN A 107 -19.61 -9.71 9.10
N PRO A 108 -20.06 -10.39 8.03
CA PRO A 108 -21.19 -9.91 7.24
C PRO A 108 -22.48 -9.97 8.06
N LEU A 109 -23.37 -9.03 7.78
CA LEU A 109 -24.75 -8.99 8.28
C LEU A 109 -25.70 -9.47 7.18
N ALA A 110 -26.96 -9.73 7.51
CA ALA A 110 -27.96 -10.25 6.56
C ALA A 110 -28.16 -9.36 5.31
N SER A 111 -27.93 -8.05 5.44
CA SER A 111 -27.94 -7.08 4.35
C SER A 111 -26.90 -7.33 3.27
N ILE A 112 -25.89 -8.19 3.51
CA ILE A 112 -24.87 -8.55 2.52
C ILE A 112 -25.48 -9.16 1.25
N GLU A 113 -26.62 -9.82 1.37
CA GLU A 113 -27.36 -10.42 0.25
C GLU A 113 -27.89 -9.37 -0.74
N LYS A 114 -27.97 -8.09 -0.32
CA LYS A 114 -28.38 -6.98 -1.19
C LYS A 114 -27.26 -6.50 -2.10
N LEU A 115 -26.01 -6.89 -1.86
CA LEU A 115 -24.90 -6.55 -2.74
C LEU A 115 -24.98 -7.33 -4.05
N PRO A 116 -24.40 -6.82 -5.16
CA PRO A 116 -24.23 -7.58 -6.38
C PRO A 116 -23.52 -8.91 -6.11
N GLN A 117 -24.06 -10.00 -6.65
CA GLN A 117 -23.56 -11.36 -6.40
C GLN A 117 -22.67 -11.89 -7.54
N ASP A 118 -22.46 -11.09 -8.59
CA ASP A 118 -21.70 -11.45 -9.79
C ASP A 118 -20.41 -10.63 -9.97
N ILE A 119 -20.15 -9.68 -9.07
CA ILE A 119 -18.95 -8.83 -9.03
C ILE A 119 -18.51 -8.58 -7.58
N GLU A 120 -17.25 -8.24 -7.37
CA GLU A 120 -16.77 -7.80 -6.08
C GLU A 120 -17.40 -6.45 -5.67
N SER A 121 -17.54 -6.26 -4.36
CA SER A 121 -17.78 -4.95 -3.74
C SER A 121 -16.57 -4.51 -2.93
N VAL A 122 -16.25 -3.21 -2.93
CA VAL A 122 -15.10 -2.66 -2.19
C VAL A 122 -15.54 -1.82 -1.01
N TYR A 123 -14.86 -2.06 0.11
CA TYR A 123 -14.97 -1.35 1.38
C TYR A 123 -13.55 -1.08 1.89
N TYR A 124 -13.43 -0.43 3.04
CA TYR A 124 -12.16 -0.22 3.71
C TYR A 124 -12.24 -0.62 5.17
N PHE A 125 -11.29 -1.44 5.63
CA PHE A 125 -11.09 -1.68 7.05
C PHE A 125 -10.07 -0.67 7.57
N ASN A 126 -10.43 -0.03 8.67
CA ASN A 126 -9.60 0.92 9.38
C ASN A 126 -9.21 0.37 10.74
N LEU A 127 -7.94 0.52 11.08
CA LEU A 127 -7.37 0.18 12.37
C LEU A 127 -6.62 1.39 12.91
N ARG A 128 -7.09 1.97 14.00
CA ARG A 128 -6.45 3.10 14.67
C ARG A 128 -5.91 2.66 16.03
N GLU A 129 -4.64 2.95 16.27
CA GLU A 129 -4.07 2.80 17.60
C GLU A 129 -4.41 4.01 18.46
N ILE A 130 -4.57 3.81 19.76
CA ILE A 130 -4.74 4.88 20.74
C ILE A 130 -3.65 4.67 21.80
N PRO A 131 -2.62 5.53 21.83
CA PRO A 131 -1.56 5.44 22.82
C PRO A 131 -2.09 5.71 24.23
N PRO A 132 -1.41 5.21 25.26
CA PRO A 132 -1.69 5.62 26.63
C PRO A 132 -1.39 7.13 26.76
N ARG A 133 -2.17 7.82 27.60
CA ARG A 133 -1.98 9.24 27.85
C ARG A 133 -0.57 9.49 28.40
N SER A 134 0.12 10.52 27.90
CA SER A 134 1.39 10.95 28.47
C SER A 134 1.18 11.78 29.73
N ASP A 135 1.98 11.53 30.76
CA ASP A 135 2.03 12.33 31.98
C ASP A 135 3.02 13.52 31.87
N LYS A 136 3.70 13.65 30.73
CA LYS A 136 4.66 14.74 30.49
C LYS A 136 3.96 15.97 29.92
N ALA A 137 4.20 17.12 30.55
CA ALA A 137 3.78 18.42 30.03
C ALA A 137 4.40 18.70 28.65
N ASN A 138 3.66 19.40 27.79
CA ASN A 138 4.09 19.85 26.46
C ASN A 138 4.54 18.70 25.53
N THR A 139 3.78 17.61 25.48
CA THR A 139 4.04 16.48 24.59
C THR A 139 3.10 16.44 23.39
N LEU A 140 3.66 16.11 22.22
CA LEU A 140 2.92 15.71 21.03
C LEU A 140 2.84 14.18 21.01
N GLN A 141 1.63 13.63 21.02
CA GLN A 141 1.40 12.20 20.83
C GLN A 141 0.85 11.95 19.43
N LEU A 142 1.48 11.03 18.71
CA LEU A 142 1.00 10.56 17.40
C LEU A 142 0.24 9.25 17.58
N ALA A 143 -0.85 9.11 16.84
CA ALA A 143 -1.66 7.91 16.75
C ALA A 143 -1.74 7.50 15.29
N LEU A 144 -1.22 6.32 14.95
CA LEU A 144 -1.27 5.82 13.58
C LEU A 144 -2.62 5.16 13.26
N GLN A 145 -3.06 5.36 12.02
CA GLN A 145 -4.23 4.71 11.47
C GLN A 145 -3.84 3.99 10.18
N THR A 146 -4.07 2.68 10.17
CA THR A 146 -3.93 1.84 8.98
C THR A 146 -5.29 1.71 8.31
N ARG A 147 -5.36 2.00 7.02
CA ARG A 147 -6.55 1.84 6.18
C ARG A 147 -6.24 0.87 5.05
N ILE A 148 -6.90 -0.28 5.02
CA ILE A 148 -6.72 -1.30 3.98
C ILE A 148 -8.01 -1.53 3.22
N LYS A 149 -7.88 -1.97 1.97
CA LYS A 149 -9.04 -2.37 1.15
C LYS A 149 -9.63 -3.66 1.70
N LEU A 150 -10.94 -3.72 1.83
CA LEU A 150 -11.73 -4.89 2.16
C LEU A 150 -12.59 -5.23 0.94
N PHE A 151 -12.38 -6.39 0.34
CA PHE A 151 -13.15 -6.87 -0.80
C PHE A 151 -14.17 -7.91 -0.33
N TYR A 152 -15.44 -7.67 -0.63
CA TYR A 152 -16.46 -8.71 -0.57
C TYR A 152 -16.47 -9.45 -1.89
N ARG A 153 -16.28 -10.76 -1.82
CA ARG A 153 -16.26 -11.65 -2.99
C ARG A 153 -17.42 -12.63 -2.91
N PRO A 154 -18.53 -12.38 -3.63
CA PRO A 154 -19.68 -13.29 -3.65
C PRO A 154 -19.31 -14.74 -3.97
N THR A 155 -20.08 -15.68 -3.42
CA THR A 155 -19.86 -17.13 -3.61
C THR A 155 -19.73 -17.56 -5.08
N PRO A 156 -20.56 -17.05 -6.02
CA PRO A 156 -20.47 -17.46 -7.44
C PRO A 156 -19.16 -17.09 -8.13
N ILE A 157 -18.40 -16.15 -7.59
CA ILE A 157 -17.14 -15.66 -8.17
C ILE A 157 -15.93 -15.93 -7.26
N ILE A 158 -16.02 -16.88 -6.34
CA ILE A 158 -14.82 -17.32 -5.61
C ILE A 158 -13.86 -17.97 -6.63
N PRO A 159 -12.57 -17.58 -6.69
CA PRO A 159 -11.66 -18.07 -7.72
C PRO A 159 -11.43 -19.56 -7.54
N THR A 160 -11.54 -20.31 -8.64
CA THR A 160 -11.16 -21.72 -8.66
C THR A 160 -9.65 -21.86 -8.62
N LYS A 161 -9.15 -23.07 -8.38
CA LYS A 161 -7.72 -23.36 -8.53
C LYS A 161 -7.18 -22.95 -9.92
N ASN A 162 -7.98 -23.16 -10.97
CA ASN A 162 -7.62 -22.76 -12.33
C ASN A 162 -7.50 -21.24 -12.49
N ASP A 163 -8.33 -20.45 -11.80
CA ASP A 163 -8.24 -18.98 -11.82
C ASP A 163 -7.03 -18.45 -11.03
N ILE A 164 -6.57 -19.21 -10.04
CA ILE A 164 -5.34 -18.90 -9.29
C ILE A 164 -4.11 -19.22 -10.15
N ASP A 165 -4.12 -20.36 -10.83
CA ASP A 165 -3.04 -20.79 -11.73
C ASP A 165 -2.95 -19.93 -13.01
N ASN A 166 -4.07 -19.30 -13.40
CA ASN A 166 -4.20 -18.36 -14.51
C ASN A 166 -4.82 -17.05 -14.01
N PRO A 167 -4.01 -16.17 -13.37
CA PRO A 167 -4.50 -15.01 -12.66
C PRO A 167 -5.40 -14.13 -13.52
N TRP A 168 -6.60 -13.79 -13.02
CA TRP A 168 -7.57 -13.00 -13.77
C TRP A 168 -7.05 -11.62 -14.18
N GLN A 169 -6.02 -11.09 -13.50
CA GLN A 169 -5.35 -9.85 -13.86
C GLN A 169 -4.70 -9.90 -15.25
N GLU A 170 -4.36 -11.10 -15.75
CA GLU A 170 -3.87 -11.30 -17.12
C GLU A 170 -4.95 -11.02 -18.18
N LYS A 171 -6.23 -10.94 -17.79
CA LYS A 171 -7.34 -10.55 -18.69
C LYS A 171 -7.46 -9.03 -18.88
N LEU A 172 -6.62 -8.23 -18.21
CA LEU A 172 -6.62 -6.77 -18.38
C LEU A 172 -6.25 -6.41 -19.82
N VAL A 173 -6.97 -5.44 -20.40
CA VAL A 173 -6.72 -4.95 -21.76
C VAL A 173 -6.40 -3.46 -21.70
N LEU A 174 -5.38 -3.01 -22.44
CA LEU A 174 -5.13 -1.59 -22.63
C LEU A 174 -5.60 -1.16 -24.01
N LYS A 175 -6.37 -0.07 -24.08
CA LYS A 175 -6.79 0.55 -25.34
C LYS A 175 -6.16 1.92 -25.48
N GLN A 176 -5.63 2.21 -26.66
CA GLN A 176 -5.09 3.53 -27.00
C GLN A 176 -6.25 4.44 -27.43
N GLN A 177 -6.45 5.55 -26.71
CA GLN A 177 -7.47 6.54 -27.01
C GLN A 177 -6.92 7.94 -26.74
N GLY A 178 -6.89 8.80 -27.76
CA GLY A 178 -6.43 10.19 -27.62
C GLY A 178 -5.00 10.32 -27.09
N GLY A 179 -4.09 9.42 -27.49
CA GLY A 179 -2.69 9.41 -27.03
C GLY A 179 -2.48 8.86 -25.62
N LYS A 180 -3.52 8.34 -24.96
CA LYS A 180 -3.47 7.76 -23.61
C LYS A 180 -3.83 6.27 -23.63
N TYR A 181 -3.36 5.55 -22.62
CA TYR A 181 -3.82 4.19 -22.35
C TYR A 181 -5.04 4.21 -21.43
N ILE A 182 -6.10 3.53 -21.87
CA ILE A 182 -7.31 3.23 -21.10
C ILE A 182 -7.24 1.75 -20.71
N ALA A 183 -7.17 1.47 -19.41
CA ALA A 183 -7.14 0.12 -18.90
C ALA A 183 -8.59 -0.37 -18.69
N PHE A 184 -8.95 -1.46 -19.36
CA PHE A 184 -10.23 -2.12 -19.26
C PHE A 184 -10.09 -3.43 -18.48
N ASN A 185 -10.89 -3.54 -17.42
CA ASN A 185 -11.00 -4.73 -16.59
C ASN A 185 -12.29 -5.49 -16.93
N PRO A 186 -12.22 -6.59 -17.71
CA PRO A 186 -13.40 -7.40 -18.03
C PRO A 186 -13.81 -8.35 -16.90
N THR A 187 -13.04 -8.41 -15.80
CA THR A 187 -13.21 -9.43 -14.75
C THR A 187 -14.23 -8.98 -13.69
N PRO A 188 -14.76 -9.92 -12.88
CA PRO A 188 -15.64 -9.57 -11.76
C PRO A 188 -14.87 -9.04 -10.53
N TYR A 189 -13.54 -8.87 -10.60
CA TYR A 189 -12.69 -8.49 -9.47
C TYR A 189 -12.12 -7.08 -9.62
N TYR A 190 -11.82 -6.40 -8.52
CA TYR A 190 -11.05 -5.16 -8.55
C TYR A 190 -9.57 -5.44 -8.85
N ILE A 191 -8.98 -4.68 -9.77
CA ILE A 191 -7.55 -4.77 -10.11
C ILE A 191 -6.86 -3.48 -9.68
N THR A 192 -5.88 -3.60 -8.78
CA THR A 192 -5.05 -2.45 -8.35
C THR A 192 -3.73 -2.46 -9.10
N ILE A 193 -3.47 -1.41 -9.89
CA ILE A 193 -2.19 -1.18 -10.57
C ILE A 193 -1.40 -0.17 -9.75
N ILE A 194 -0.15 -0.51 -9.43
CA ILE A 194 0.73 0.29 -8.56
C ILE A 194 2.00 0.78 -9.25
N ASP A 195 2.29 0.25 -10.44
CA ASP A 195 3.41 0.70 -11.25
C ASP A 195 3.10 0.56 -12.74
N ALA A 196 3.71 1.43 -13.53
CA ALA A 196 3.72 1.39 -14.99
C ALA A 196 5.12 1.75 -15.49
N ALA A 197 5.72 0.86 -16.26
CA ALA A 197 7.09 0.98 -16.78
C ALA A 197 7.16 0.59 -18.26
N LYS A 198 8.24 1.00 -18.94
CA LYS A 198 8.47 0.64 -20.36
C LYS A 198 8.99 -0.79 -20.57
N LYS A 199 9.48 -1.41 -19.49
CA LYS A 199 10.09 -2.75 -19.50
C LYS A 199 10.08 -3.34 -18.09
N ILE A 200 10.27 -4.65 -18.00
CA ILE A 200 10.43 -5.37 -16.73
C ILE A 200 11.65 -4.80 -15.98
N LYS A 201 11.49 -4.53 -14.68
CA LYS A 201 12.52 -3.89 -13.82
C LYS A 201 12.97 -2.50 -14.33
N GLY A 202 12.16 -1.82 -15.14
CA GLY A 202 12.35 -0.41 -15.44
C GLY A 202 11.86 0.48 -14.30
N ASP A 203 12.27 1.74 -14.31
CA ASP A 203 11.72 2.74 -13.39
C ASP A 203 10.27 3.05 -13.74
N THR A 204 9.47 3.33 -12.71
CA THR A 204 8.12 3.89 -12.84
C THR A 204 8.15 5.12 -13.72
N VAL A 205 7.25 5.20 -14.70
CA VAL A 205 7.17 6.39 -15.54
C VAL A 205 6.70 7.60 -14.73
N LYS A 206 7.28 8.77 -15.02
CA LYS A 206 6.92 10.01 -14.33
C LYS A 206 5.43 10.31 -14.50
N GLY A 207 4.78 10.69 -13.40
CA GLY A 207 3.36 11.06 -13.38
C GLY A 207 2.39 9.88 -13.32
N PHE A 208 2.89 8.63 -13.22
CA PHE A 208 2.01 7.50 -12.91
C PHE A 208 1.56 7.56 -11.45
N GLU A 209 0.26 7.43 -11.24
CA GLU A 209 -0.35 7.31 -9.92
C GLU A 209 -1.08 5.95 -9.82
N PRO A 210 -1.00 5.25 -8.67
CA PRO A 210 -1.71 4.00 -8.50
C PRO A 210 -3.22 4.13 -8.74
N ILE A 211 -3.78 3.19 -9.49
CA ILE A 211 -5.22 3.15 -9.79
C ILE A 211 -5.83 1.83 -9.36
N MET A 212 -7.15 1.85 -9.10
CA MET A 212 -7.93 0.65 -8.82
C MET A 212 -9.11 0.58 -9.78
N ILE A 213 -9.03 -0.35 -10.71
CA ILE A 213 -10.01 -0.51 -11.79
C ILE A 213 -11.13 -1.41 -11.29
N ALA A 214 -12.36 -0.88 -11.26
CA ALA A 214 -13.54 -1.61 -10.84
C ALA A 214 -13.87 -2.80 -11.78
N PRO A 215 -14.60 -3.81 -11.29
CA PRO A 215 -15.12 -4.89 -12.12
C PRO A 215 -15.88 -4.37 -13.35
N LYS A 216 -15.69 -5.00 -14.50
CA LYS A 216 -16.39 -4.69 -15.76
C LYS A 216 -16.29 -3.20 -16.17
N ASN A 217 -15.22 -2.51 -15.79
CA ASN A 217 -15.07 -1.05 -15.99
C ASN A 217 -13.73 -0.67 -16.63
N SER A 218 -13.65 0.55 -17.15
CA SER A 218 -12.45 1.15 -17.73
C SER A 218 -11.96 2.34 -16.91
N GLN A 219 -10.64 2.53 -16.84
CA GLN A 219 -10.04 3.70 -16.22
C GLN A 219 -8.80 4.15 -17.00
N PRO A 220 -8.58 5.46 -17.19
CA PRO A 220 -7.32 5.95 -17.75
C PRO A 220 -6.14 5.56 -16.86
N LEU A 221 -5.03 5.12 -17.46
CA LEU A 221 -3.77 4.88 -16.72
C LEU A 221 -3.12 6.17 -16.21
N GLY A 222 -3.60 7.34 -16.65
CA GLY A 222 -3.04 8.64 -16.27
C GLY A 222 -1.72 9.00 -16.96
N VAL A 223 -1.24 8.15 -17.88
CA VAL A 223 0.04 8.33 -18.59
C VAL A 223 -0.11 8.19 -20.10
N ASP A 224 0.72 8.92 -20.84
CA ASP A 224 0.68 8.95 -22.30
C ASP A 224 1.33 7.72 -22.94
N VAL A 225 0.79 7.31 -24.08
CA VAL A 225 1.31 6.21 -24.91
C VAL A 225 2.77 6.47 -25.30
N ALA A 226 3.12 7.71 -25.63
CA ALA A 226 4.50 8.09 -25.96
C ALA A 226 5.49 7.85 -24.81
N THR A 227 5.02 7.95 -23.56
CA THR A 227 5.85 7.70 -22.38
C THR A 227 6.08 6.21 -22.19
N LEU A 228 5.04 5.39 -22.29
CA LEU A 228 5.14 3.95 -22.03
C LEU A 228 5.64 3.12 -23.23
N GLY A 229 5.42 3.58 -24.45
CA GLY A 229 5.71 2.84 -25.69
C GLY A 229 4.77 1.66 -25.91
N ASN A 230 5.05 0.84 -26.93
CA ASN A 230 4.16 -0.22 -27.41
C ASN A 230 4.24 -1.54 -26.62
N THR A 231 5.11 -1.62 -25.62
CA THR A 231 5.27 -2.80 -24.75
C THR A 231 5.24 -2.41 -23.28
N PRO A 232 4.14 -1.80 -22.80
CA PRO A 232 4.07 -1.38 -21.41
C PRO A 232 4.12 -2.59 -20.47
N VAL A 233 4.71 -2.37 -19.30
CA VAL A 233 4.71 -3.33 -18.20
C VAL A 233 3.99 -2.68 -17.03
N LEU A 234 2.94 -3.33 -16.54
CA LEU A 234 2.20 -2.88 -15.35
C LEU A 234 2.49 -3.81 -14.19
N THR A 235 2.57 -3.27 -12.97
CA THR A 235 2.63 -4.09 -11.75
C THR A 235 1.31 -3.96 -11.01
N TYR A 236 0.70 -5.11 -10.68
CA TYR A 236 -0.54 -5.15 -9.91
C TYR A 236 -0.33 -5.71 -8.51
N ILE A 237 -1.27 -5.47 -7.60
CA ILE A 237 -1.31 -6.14 -6.29
C ILE A 237 -2.26 -7.33 -6.35
N ASN A 238 -1.76 -8.53 -6.05
CA ASN A 238 -2.58 -9.74 -5.95
C ASN A 238 -3.25 -9.86 -4.55
N ASP A 239 -4.05 -10.90 -4.33
CA ASP A 239 -4.80 -11.11 -3.09
C ASP A 239 -3.89 -11.26 -1.85
N TYR A 240 -2.65 -11.71 -2.04
CA TYR A 240 -1.64 -11.92 -1.00
C TYR A 240 -0.73 -10.69 -0.78
N GLY A 241 -0.99 -9.57 -1.45
CA GLY A 241 -0.14 -8.37 -1.36
C GLY A 241 1.15 -8.46 -2.20
N GLY A 242 1.34 -9.55 -2.95
CA GLY A 242 2.41 -9.71 -3.92
C GLY A 242 2.25 -8.73 -5.10
N ARG A 243 3.37 -8.49 -5.80
CA ARG A 243 3.46 -7.47 -6.85
C ARG A 243 3.92 -8.05 -8.20
N PRO A 244 3.12 -8.88 -8.89
CA PRO A 244 3.52 -9.47 -10.16
C PRO A 244 3.43 -8.45 -11.30
N ASN A 245 4.18 -8.71 -12.37
CA ASN A 245 4.18 -7.87 -13.57
C ASN A 245 3.26 -8.46 -14.63
N LEU A 246 2.59 -7.57 -15.38
CA LEU A 246 1.84 -7.84 -16.60
C LEU A 246 2.61 -7.18 -17.75
N SER A 247 3.20 -7.98 -18.62
CA SER A 247 3.87 -7.47 -19.82
C SER A 247 2.88 -7.41 -20.95
N PHE A 248 2.68 -6.25 -21.56
CA PHE A 248 1.73 -6.07 -22.65
C PHE A 248 2.44 -6.06 -24.01
N ASN A 249 1.72 -6.53 -25.03
CA ASN A 249 2.10 -6.35 -26.42
C ASN A 249 0.94 -5.64 -27.15
N CYS A 250 1.23 -4.48 -27.72
CA CYS A 250 0.27 -3.65 -28.42
C CYS A 250 0.25 -3.97 -29.92
N GLN A 251 -0.93 -4.32 -30.43
CA GLN A 251 -1.19 -4.46 -31.86
C GLN A 251 -2.29 -3.46 -32.25
N ALA A 252 -1.96 -2.54 -33.17
CA ALA A 252 -2.78 -1.37 -33.46
C ALA A 252 -3.12 -0.58 -32.18
N ASN A 253 -4.42 -0.40 -31.89
CA ASN A 253 -4.88 0.40 -30.74
C ASN A 253 -5.20 -0.43 -29.50
N GLU A 254 -4.93 -1.74 -29.49
CA GLU A 254 -5.22 -2.62 -28.35
C GLU A 254 -3.96 -3.36 -27.90
N CYS A 255 -3.75 -3.45 -26.59
CA CYS A 255 -2.67 -4.20 -25.97
C CYS A 255 -3.22 -5.26 -25.05
N LYS A 256 -2.71 -6.48 -25.21
CA LYS A 256 -3.04 -7.63 -24.38
C LYS A 256 -1.84 -8.08 -23.60
N VAL A 257 -2.08 -8.70 -22.45
CA VAL A 257 -1.02 -9.32 -21.66
C VAL A 257 -0.41 -10.45 -22.50
N SER A 258 0.91 -10.37 -22.66
CA SER A 258 1.69 -11.44 -23.27
C SER A 258 1.83 -12.56 -22.25
N PRO A 259 1.69 -13.83 -22.66
CA PRO A 259 1.97 -14.95 -21.78
C PRO A 259 3.36 -14.78 -21.17
N SER A 260 3.46 -14.76 -19.84
CA SER A 260 4.77 -14.87 -19.20
C SER A 260 5.31 -16.24 -19.59
N ASN A 261 6.53 -16.31 -20.13
CA ASN A 261 7.24 -17.59 -20.27
C ASN A 261 7.39 -18.14 -18.84
N LYS A 262 6.48 -19.04 -18.46
CA LYS A 262 6.51 -19.78 -17.19
C LYS A 262 7.70 -20.74 -17.21
#